data_AF-A0A5D0NUK1-F1
#
_entry.id   AF-A0A5D0NUK1-F1
#
_cell.length_a   1.000
_cell.length_b   1.000
_cell.length_c   1.000
_cell.angle_alpha   90.00
_cell.angle_beta   90.00
_cell.angle_gamma   90.00
#
_symmetry.space_group_name_H-M   'P 1'
#
loop_
_entity.id
_entity.type
_entity.pdbx_description
1 polymer ?
#
loop_
_entity_poly.entity_id
_entity_poly.type
_entity_poly.pdbx_seq_one_letter_code
_entity_poly.pdbx_strand_id
1 'polypeptide(L)'
;MHGDPTVFAAVFVALYAAHEVGDHWLQTHGQACGKGAPSWRGRVLCVRHVAVLTAVKAAAVTLAAVVLGLPVNPYAAAVALVADGVSHYWADRRFTLLRLADWLGRTVAPGKGEFARLGDGAAAPTGTGAYALDQSWHIGWLFIASLLASLGVAPW
;
A
#
# COMPACT_ATOMS: atom_id res chain seq x y z
N MET A 1 -1.43 23.97 9.86
CA MET A 1 -2.14 23.34 8.71
C MET A 1 -3.06 22.28 9.29
N HIS A 2 -4.36 22.36 8.99
CA HIS A 2 -5.32 21.31 9.32
C HIS A 2 -5.63 20.51 8.05
N GLY A 3 -5.94 19.22 8.19
CA GLY A 3 -6.33 18.38 7.06
C GLY A 3 -7.78 18.62 6.66
N ASP A 4 -8.07 18.60 5.37
CA ASP A 4 -9.43 18.66 4.84
C ASP A 4 -10.12 17.28 4.90
N PRO A 5 -11.24 17.13 5.63
CA PRO A 5 -11.89 15.83 5.81
C PRO A 5 -12.49 15.26 4.52
N THR A 6 -12.90 16.10 3.58
CA THR A 6 -13.46 15.70 2.29
C THR A 6 -12.37 15.17 1.38
N VAL A 7 -11.24 15.88 1.30
CA VAL A 7 -10.05 15.41 0.57
C VAL A 7 -9.54 14.10 1.15
N PHE A 8 -9.43 14.01 2.49
CA PHE A 8 -9.02 12.79 3.16
C PHE A 8 -9.89 11.58 2.76
N ALA A 9 -11.22 11.72 2.87
CA ALA A 9 -12.14 10.62 2.58
C ALA A 9 -12.11 10.22 1.10
N ALA A 10 -12.16 11.20 0.20
CA ALA A 10 -12.17 10.93 -1.25
C ALA A 10 -10.84 10.33 -1.73
N VAL A 11 -9.71 10.85 -1.25
CA VAL A 11 -8.38 10.29 -1.57
C VAL A 11 -8.24 8.87 -1.01
N PHE A 12 -8.72 8.60 0.21
CA PHE A 12 -8.67 7.25 0.76
C PHE A 12 -9.44 6.25 -0.10
N VAL A 13 -10.67 6.58 -0.51
CA VAL A 13 -11.48 5.71 -1.38
C VAL A 13 -10.80 5.49 -2.74
N ALA A 14 -10.27 6.55 -3.35
CA ALA A 14 -9.55 6.46 -4.61
C ALA A 14 -8.29 5.58 -4.50
N LEU A 15 -7.48 5.78 -3.46
CA LEU A 15 -6.29 4.99 -3.20
C LEU A 15 -6.63 3.53 -2.88
N TYR A 16 -7.69 3.26 -2.12
CA TYR A 16 -8.15 1.91 -1.78
C TYR A 16 -8.57 1.13 -3.02
N ALA A 17 -9.42 1.72 -3.86
CA ALA A 17 -9.83 1.11 -5.11
C ALA A 17 -8.63 0.88 -6.06
N ALA A 18 -7.76 1.88 -6.19
CA ALA A 18 -6.54 1.77 -7.01
C ALA A 18 -5.56 0.71 -6.49
N HIS A 19 -5.44 0.56 -5.17
CA HIS A 19 -4.63 -0.46 -4.53
C HIS A 19 -5.15 -1.85 -4.87
N GLU A 20 -6.44 -2.12 -4.63
CA GLU A 20 -7.05 -3.43 -4.91
C GLU A 20 -6.94 -3.83 -6.39
N VAL A 21 -7.18 -2.88 -7.30
CA VAL A 21 -7.02 -3.13 -8.75
C VAL A 21 -5.54 -3.33 -9.10
N GLY A 22 -4.64 -2.49 -8.58
CA GLY A 22 -3.22 -2.56 -8.89
C GLY A 22 -2.56 -3.85 -8.39
N ASP A 23 -2.80 -4.24 -7.15
CA ASP A 23 -2.19 -5.42 -6.52
C ASP A 23 -2.72 -6.75 -7.06
N HIS A 24 -4.00 -6.78 -7.47
CA HIS A 24 -4.64 -8.04 -7.87
C HIS A 24 -4.81 -8.20 -9.37
N TRP A 25 -5.10 -7.13 -10.12
CA TRP A 25 -5.33 -7.21 -11.57
C TRP A 25 -4.10 -6.84 -12.40
N LEU A 26 -3.35 -5.83 -11.98
CA LEU A 26 -2.22 -5.30 -12.76
C LEU A 26 -0.87 -5.94 -12.39
N GLN A 27 -0.76 -6.46 -11.17
CA GLN A 27 0.41 -7.23 -10.75
C GLN A 27 0.55 -8.50 -11.59
N THR A 28 1.72 -8.69 -12.19
CA THR A 28 2.03 -9.91 -12.94
C THR A 28 2.40 -11.07 -12.01
N HIS A 29 2.18 -12.30 -12.47
CA HIS A 29 2.61 -13.52 -11.76
C HIS A 29 4.11 -13.48 -11.37
N GLY A 30 4.98 -13.02 -12.28
CA GLY A 30 6.41 -12.90 -12.01
C GLY A 30 6.75 -11.91 -10.89
N GLN A 31 6.04 -10.79 -10.80
CA GLN A 31 6.16 -9.86 -9.68
C GLN A 31 5.66 -10.50 -8.40
N ALA A 32 4.47 -11.10 -8.41
CA ALA A 32 3.86 -11.74 -7.24
C ALA A 32 4.76 -12.84 -6.65
N CYS A 33 5.39 -13.68 -7.48
CA CYS A 33 6.28 -14.73 -7.01
C CYS A 33 7.68 -14.22 -6.66
N GLY A 34 8.19 -13.22 -7.38
CA GLY A 34 9.60 -12.82 -7.32
C GLY A 34 9.91 -11.60 -6.43
N LYS A 35 8.94 -10.72 -6.14
CA LYS A 35 9.19 -9.45 -5.45
C LYS A 35 9.72 -9.62 -4.02
N GLY A 36 9.45 -10.74 -3.35
CA GLY A 36 10.01 -11.04 -2.02
C GLY A 36 11.44 -11.59 -2.01
N ALA A 37 11.99 -12.05 -3.15
CA ALA A 37 13.27 -12.77 -3.17
C ALA A 37 14.46 -11.86 -2.81
N PRO A 38 15.45 -12.31 -1.99
CA PRO A 38 16.55 -11.46 -1.50
C PRO A 38 17.57 -11.04 -2.57
N SER A 39 17.36 -11.43 -3.83
CA SER A 39 18.24 -11.12 -4.97
C SER A 39 17.99 -9.72 -5.55
N TRP A 40 18.96 -9.23 -6.34
CA TRP A 40 18.80 -8.00 -7.12
C TRP A 40 17.58 -8.06 -8.04
N ARG A 41 17.35 -9.20 -8.70
CA ARG A 41 16.16 -9.43 -9.53
C ARG A 41 14.88 -9.25 -8.72
N GLY A 42 14.81 -9.77 -7.50
CA GLY A 42 13.65 -9.58 -6.62
C GLY A 42 13.41 -8.12 -6.27
N ARG A 43 14.48 -7.34 -6.03
CA ARG A 43 14.37 -5.89 -5.78
C ARG A 43 13.83 -5.15 -7.00
N VAL A 44 14.33 -5.45 -8.20
CA VAL A 44 13.84 -4.85 -9.45
C VAL A 44 12.37 -5.19 -9.69
N LEU A 45 11.95 -6.44 -9.45
CA LEU A 45 10.54 -6.83 -9.58
C LEU A 45 9.64 -6.06 -8.60
N CYS A 46 10.10 -5.87 -7.37
CA CYS A 46 9.42 -5.09 -6.35
C CYS A 46 9.32 -3.61 -6.72
N VAL A 47 10.41 -2.99 -7.21
CA VAL A 47 10.37 -1.60 -7.71
C VAL A 47 9.41 -1.45 -8.88
N ARG A 48 9.42 -2.38 -9.84
CA ARG A 48 8.49 -2.34 -10.99
C ARG A 48 7.04 -2.44 -10.55
N HIS A 49 6.75 -3.33 -9.60
CA HIS A 49 5.41 -3.46 -9.01
C HIS A 49 4.96 -2.14 -8.39
N VAL A 50 5.77 -1.58 -7.47
CA VAL A 50 5.46 -0.33 -6.79
C VAL A 50 5.34 0.83 -7.77
N ALA A 51 6.18 0.93 -8.80
CA ALA A 51 6.09 1.99 -9.80
C ALA A 51 4.76 1.97 -10.56
N VAL A 52 4.30 0.78 -10.98
CA VAL A 52 2.98 0.61 -11.63
C VAL A 52 1.87 0.97 -10.64
N LEU A 53 1.93 0.45 -9.41
CA LEU A 53 0.93 0.71 -8.40
C LEU A 53 0.81 2.21 -8.05
N THR A 54 1.94 2.89 -7.87
CA THR A 54 1.99 4.33 -7.61
C THR A 54 1.42 5.12 -8.79
N ALA A 55 1.70 4.72 -10.03
CA ALA A 55 1.14 5.38 -11.21
C ALA A 55 -0.40 5.22 -11.28
N VAL A 56 -0.92 4.03 -10.96
CA VAL A 56 -2.37 3.76 -10.92
C VAL A 56 -3.04 4.56 -9.81
N LYS A 57 -2.42 4.60 -8.62
CA LYS A 57 -2.89 5.42 -7.48
C LYS A 57 -2.88 6.91 -7.82
N ALA A 58 -1.82 7.42 -8.44
CA ALA A 58 -1.75 8.80 -8.89
C ALA A 58 -2.87 9.13 -9.89
N ALA A 59 -3.08 8.27 -10.89
CA ALA A 59 -4.16 8.45 -11.87
C ALA A 59 -5.55 8.45 -11.22
N ALA A 60 -5.80 7.56 -10.26
CA ALA A 60 -7.07 7.50 -9.55
C ALA A 60 -7.31 8.75 -8.68
N VAL A 61 -6.30 9.22 -7.96
CA VAL A 61 -6.37 10.46 -7.16
C VAL A 61 -6.60 11.66 -8.06
N THR A 62 -5.88 11.78 -9.18
CA THR A 62 -6.07 12.87 -10.15
C THR A 62 -7.48 12.84 -10.74
N LEU A 63 -7.98 11.66 -11.14
CA LEU A 63 -9.33 11.53 -11.68
C LEU A 63 -10.39 11.93 -10.64
N ALA A 64 -10.26 11.45 -9.40
CA ALA A 64 -11.16 11.84 -8.32
C ALA A 64 -11.12 13.35 -8.05
N ALA A 65 -9.94 13.95 -8.02
CA ALA A 65 -9.78 15.38 -7.79
C ALA A 65 -10.42 16.22 -8.89
N VAL A 66 -10.23 15.84 -10.16
CA VAL A 66 -10.80 16.55 -11.31
C VAL A 66 -12.32 16.38 -11.37
N VAL A 67 -12.83 15.15 -11.24
CA VAL A 67 -14.26 14.85 -11.38
C VAL A 67 -15.08 15.41 -10.21
N LEU A 68 -14.53 15.38 -8.99
CA LEU A 68 -15.23 15.83 -7.78
C LEU A 68 -14.89 17.28 -7.39
N GLY A 69 -14.00 17.96 -8.12
CA GLY A 69 -13.56 19.31 -7.80
C GLY A 69 -12.90 19.41 -6.43
N LEU A 70 -11.95 18.51 -6.12
CA LEU A 70 -11.26 18.49 -4.82
C LEU A 70 -10.04 19.42 -4.81
N PRO A 71 -9.81 20.21 -3.74
CA PRO A 71 -8.67 21.13 -3.63
C PRO A 71 -7.33 20.44 -3.32
N VAL A 72 -7.00 19.35 -4.00
CA VAL A 72 -5.80 18.55 -3.71
C VAL A 72 -4.54 19.35 -4.03
N ASN A 73 -3.70 19.56 -3.01
CA ASN A 73 -2.37 20.14 -3.22
C ASN A 73 -1.44 19.10 -3.88
N PRO A 74 -0.87 19.38 -5.07
CA PRO A 74 -0.05 18.41 -5.79
C PRO A 74 1.22 18.01 -5.04
N TYR A 75 1.81 18.92 -4.24
CA TYR A 75 2.98 18.60 -3.42
C TYR A 75 2.63 17.68 -2.26
N ALA A 76 1.51 17.93 -1.58
CA ALA A 76 1.02 17.06 -0.52
C ALA A 76 0.68 15.66 -1.05
N ALA A 77 0.01 15.59 -2.21
CA ALA A 77 -0.28 14.33 -2.89
C ALA A 77 0.99 13.58 -3.31
N ALA A 78 2.02 14.27 -3.82
CA ALA A 78 3.29 13.65 -4.17
C ALA A 78 3.99 13.05 -2.93
N VAL A 79 4.04 13.80 -1.82
CA VAL A 79 4.59 13.28 -0.55
C VAL A 79 3.82 12.07 -0.05
N ALA A 80 2.49 12.10 -0.11
CA ALA A 80 1.64 10.98 0.26
C ALA A 80 1.92 9.72 -0.57
N LEU A 81 2.02 9.86 -1.90
CA LEU A 81 2.31 8.74 -2.81
C LEU A 81 3.73 8.18 -2.62
N VAL A 82 4.72 9.03 -2.31
CA VAL A 82 6.07 8.57 -1.97
C VAL A 82 6.07 7.80 -0.65
N ALA A 83 5.38 8.29 0.37
CA ALA A 83 5.28 7.61 1.67
C ALA A 83 4.61 6.24 1.53
N ASP A 84 3.49 6.17 0.81
CA ASP A 84 2.81 4.92 0.46
C ASP A 84 3.73 3.97 -0.33
N GLY A 85 4.36 4.46 -1.41
CA GLY A 85 5.25 3.64 -2.25
C GLY A 85 6.46 3.07 -1.49
N VAL A 86 7.08 3.85 -0.60
CA VAL A 86 8.17 3.37 0.25
C VAL A 86 7.70 2.29 1.21
N SER A 87 6.55 2.51 1.87
CA SER A 87 5.96 1.52 2.76
C SER A 87 5.58 0.23 2.02
N HIS A 88 4.97 0.38 0.84
CA HIS A 88 4.55 -0.73 0.01
C HIS A 88 5.76 -1.55 -0.44
N TYR A 89 6.82 -0.89 -0.93
CA TYR A 89 8.08 -1.55 -1.25
C TYR A 89 8.63 -2.31 -0.04
N TRP A 90 8.64 -1.67 1.13
CA TRP A 90 9.12 -2.28 2.37
C TRP A 90 8.34 -3.54 2.70
N ALA A 91 7.00 -3.51 2.65
CA ALA A 91 6.12 -4.66 2.93
C ALA A 91 6.28 -5.79 1.90
N ASP A 92 6.35 -5.45 0.62
CA ASP A 92 6.47 -6.39 -0.50
C ASP A 92 7.78 -7.19 -0.51
N ARG A 93 8.76 -6.74 0.26
CA ARG A 93 9.95 -7.57 0.54
C ARG A 93 9.62 -8.83 1.34
N ARG A 94 8.41 -8.93 1.92
CA ARG A 94 7.83 -10.04 2.71
C ARG A 94 8.57 -10.38 4.01
N PHE A 95 9.90 -10.51 3.97
CA PHE A 95 10.70 -10.82 5.16
C PHE A 95 10.58 -9.71 6.23
N THR A 96 10.37 -8.48 5.80
CA THR A 96 10.13 -7.29 6.64
C THR A 96 8.87 -7.42 7.47
N LEU A 97 7.73 -7.69 6.82
CA LEU A 97 6.44 -7.93 7.47
C LEU A 97 6.46 -9.18 8.35
N LEU A 98 7.07 -10.27 7.89
CA LEU A 98 7.21 -11.48 8.70
C LEU A 98 8.03 -11.22 9.97
N ARG A 99 9.13 -10.47 9.87
CA ARG A 99 9.92 -10.09 11.05
C ARG A 99 9.16 -9.17 11.99
N LEU A 100 8.35 -8.25 11.46
CA LEU A 100 7.47 -7.42 12.28
C LEU A 100 6.41 -8.26 12.99
N ALA A 101 5.79 -9.21 12.30
CA ALA A 101 4.83 -10.14 12.89
C ALA A 101 5.47 -11.02 13.98
N ASP A 102 6.66 -11.56 13.74
CA ASP A 102 7.43 -12.33 14.73
C ASP A 102 7.85 -11.48 15.94
N TRP A 103 8.14 -10.20 15.74
CA TRP A 103 8.41 -9.27 16.85
C TRP A 103 7.15 -8.98 17.65
N LEU A 104 6.06 -8.57 16.99
CA LEU A 104 4.76 -8.34 17.63
C LEU A 104 4.28 -9.57 18.39
N GLY A 105 4.47 -10.76 17.81
CA GLY A 105 4.14 -12.06 18.40
C GLY A 105 4.81 -12.31 19.75
N ARG A 106 6.00 -11.75 19.96
CA ARG A 106 6.79 -11.91 21.19
C ARG A 106 6.62 -10.77 22.18
N THR A 107 6.01 -9.65 21.78
CA THR A 107 6.01 -8.41 22.59
C THR A 107 4.63 -7.82 22.85
N VAL A 108 3.80 -7.65 21.82
CA VAL A 108 2.57 -6.84 21.90
C VAL A 108 1.31 -7.67 21.65
N ALA A 109 1.37 -8.62 20.72
CA ALA A 109 0.22 -9.40 20.26
C ALA A 109 0.62 -10.88 20.15
N PRO A 110 0.55 -11.65 21.24
CA PRO A 110 0.92 -13.07 21.26
C PRO A 110 0.32 -13.86 20.09
N GLY A 111 1.13 -14.69 19.43
CA GLY A 111 0.67 -15.53 18.32
C GLY A 111 0.70 -14.85 16.93
N LYS A 112 1.19 -13.61 16.81
CA LYS A 112 1.14 -12.87 15.53
C LYS A 112 2.04 -13.46 14.44
N GLY A 113 3.21 -14.00 14.79
CA GLY A 113 4.11 -14.65 13.83
C GLY A 113 3.52 -15.97 13.31
N GLU A 114 2.87 -16.71 14.19
CA GLU A 114 2.14 -17.94 13.91
C GLU A 114 0.94 -17.67 13.00
N PHE A 115 0.16 -16.62 13.30
CA PHE A 115 -0.91 -16.15 12.42
C PHE A 115 -0.39 -15.80 11.03
N ALA A 116 0.75 -15.09 10.91
CA ALA A 116 1.33 -14.75 9.62
C ALA A 116 1.68 -15.99 8.77
N ARG A 117 1.95 -17.14 9.41
CA ARG A 117 2.29 -18.41 8.76
C ARG A 117 1.09 -19.35 8.61
N LEU A 118 -0.11 -18.90 8.96
CA LEU A 118 -1.33 -19.68 8.85
C LEU A 118 -1.80 -19.77 7.39
N GLY A 119 -2.14 -20.99 6.96
CA GLY A 119 -2.62 -21.29 5.61
C GLY A 119 -1.52 -21.77 4.66
N ASP A 120 -1.91 -22.35 3.53
CA ASP A 120 -1.00 -22.80 2.48
C ASP A 120 -0.97 -21.78 1.34
N GLY A 121 0.16 -21.07 1.19
CA GLY A 121 0.34 -20.09 0.12
C GLY A 121 0.39 -20.70 -1.29
N ALA A 122 0.63 -22.01 -1.43
CA ALA A 122 0.57 -22.69 -2.72
C ALA A 122 -0.89 -23.02 -3.11
N ALA A 123 -1.69 -23.51 -2.16
CA ALA A 123 -3.10 -23.84 -2.41
C ALA A 123 -4.03 -22.63 -2.40
N ALA A 124 -3.74 -21.60 -1.59
CA ALA A 124 -4.60 -20.43 -1.38
C ALA A 124 -3.78 -19.13 -1.23
N PRO A 125 -3.16 -18.62 -2.30
CA PRO A 125 -2.23 -17.48 -2.24
C PRO A 125 -2.86 -16.19 -1.68
N THR A 126 -4.17 -16.00 -1.83
CA THR A 126 -4.93 -14.83 -1.31
C THR A 126 -5.80 -15.15 -0.07
N GLY A 127 -5.56 -16.29 0.59
CA GLY A 127 -6.33 -16.75 1.76
C GLY A 127 -5.49 -17.03 3.01
N THR A 128 -4.21 -16.62 3.00
CA THR A 128 -3.29 -16.89 4.11
C THR A 128 -3.22 -15.74 5.11
N GLY A 129 -2.72 -16.01 6.31
CA GLY A 129 -2.44 -14.97 7.29
C GLY A 129 -1.36 -13.98 6.80
N ALA A 130 -0.39 -14.44 6.01
CA ALA A 130 0.60 -13.57 5.37
C ALA A 130 -0.08 -12.56 4.43
N TYR A 131 -1.01 -13.02 3.59
CA TYR A 131 -1.79 -12.16 2.71
C TYR A 131 -2.66 -11.17 3.50
N ALA A 132 -3.32 -11.62 4.56
CA ALA A 132 -4.15 -10.73 5.39
C ALA A 132 -3.32 -9.63 6.08
N LEU A 133 -2.12 -9.96 6.58
CA LEU A 133 -1.21 -8.95 7.16
C LEU A 133 -0.64 -8.00 6.12
N ASP A 134 -0.34 -8.50 4.92
CA ASP A 134 0.12 -7.68 3.80
C ASP A 134 -0.95 -6.66 3.39
N GLN A 135 -2.17 -7.10 3.09
CA GLN A 135 -3.24 -6.21 2.65
C GLN A 135 -3.64 -5.21 3.75
N SER A 136 -3.75 -5.65 5.01
CA SER A 136 -4.06 -4.73 6.12
C SER A 136 -2.95 -3.69 6.38
N TRP A 137 -1.69 -4.04 6.17
CA TRP A 137 -0.57 -3.09 6.23
C TRP A 137 -0.73 -2.00 5.16
N HIS A 138 -0.99 -2.40 3.92
CA HIS A 138 -1.16 -1.46 2.82
C HIS A 138 -2.34 -0.52 3.08
N ILE A 139 -3.50 -1.05 3.47
CA ILE A 139 -4.69 -0.24 3.82
C ILE A 139 -4.38 0.78 4.93
N GLY A 140 -3.63 0.37 5.96
CA GLY A 140 -3.16 1.29 7.01
C GLY A 140 -2.29 2.43 6.48
N TRP A 141 -1.46 2.16 5.46
CA TRP A 141 -0.67 3.19 4.79
C TRP A 141 -1.46 4.03 3.80
N LEU A 142 -2.52 3.52 3.19
CA LEU A 142 -3.46 4.34 2.42
C LEU A 142 -4.12 5.39 3.30
N PHE A 143 -4.46 5.04 4.55
CA PHE A 143 -4.97 5.97 5.55
C PHE A 143 -3.94 7.06 5.92
N ILE A 144 -2.68 6.68 6.15
CA ILE A 144 -1.60 7.64 6.42
C ILE A 144 -1.38 8.56 5.21
N ALA A 145 -1.35 8.00 4.00
CA ALA A 145 -1.18 8.74 2.77
C ALA A 145 -2.34 9.72 2.53
N SER A 146 -3.60 9.31 2.78
CA SER A 146 -4.73 10.21 2.63
C SER A 146 -4.74 11.34 3.66
N LEU A 147 -4.26 11.10 4.89
CA LEU A 147 -4.02 12.17 5.86
C LEU A 147 -3.00 13.18 5.34
N LEU A 148 -1.86 12.70 4.81
CA LEU A 148 -0.83 13.58 4.22
C LEU A 148 -1.37 14.37 3.03
N ALA A 149 -2.12 13.74 2.13
CA ALA A 149 -2.70 14.37 0.95
C ALA A 149 -3.78 15.40 1.31
N SER A 150 -4.43 15.28 2.48
CA SER A 150 -5.41 16.25 2.96
C SER A 150 -4.79 17.56 3.48
N LEU A 151 -3.47 17.62 3.64
CA LEU A 151 -2.77 18.79 4.16
C LEU A 151 -2.59 19.87 3.09
N GLY A 152 -2.66 21.13 3.53
CA GLY A 152 -2.27 22.27 2.71
C GLY A 152 -3.11 22.45 1.45
N VAL A 153 -4.41 22.11 1.53
CA VAL A 153 -5.43 22.28 0.48
C VAL A 153 -5.21 23.57 -0.29
N ALA A 154 -5.08 23.45 -1.61
CA ALA A 154 -4.72 24.58 -2.46
C ALA A 154 -5.88 25.60 -2.47
N PRO A 155 -5.62 26.90 -2.25
CA PRO A 155 -6.62 27.91 -2.57
C PRO A 155 -6.82 27.89 -4.09
N TRP A 156 -8.06 27.67 -4.52
CA TRP A 156 -8.47 27.76 -5.92
C TRP A 156 -8.18 29.14 -6.51
#